data_AF-A0A7D5SJ54-F1
#
_entry.id   AF-A0A7D5SJ54-F1
#
_cell.length_a   1.000
_cell.length_b   1.000
_cell.length_c   1.000
_cell.angle_alpha   90.00
_cell.angle_beta   90.00
_cell.angle_gamma   90.00
#
_symmetry.space_group_name_H-M   'P 1'
#
loop_
_entity.id
_entity.type
_entity.pdbx_description
1 polymer ?
#
loop_
_entity_poly.entity_id
_entity_poly.type
_entity_poly.pdbx_seq_one_letter_code
_entity_poly.pdbx_strand_id
1 'polypeptide(L)'
;MEDECNFKLWSELNPIAIEELKPNLGWRSWDALTKEEKHKIWIHLKNYFFVKKDEKDDFGFQVASFEFLGKSWEQNKKLQRVISALTTLNERYKAKSYAKNFLEHPNIDTACRDFYDIFIMQSENVVMELLSLYCKALISERASRDIQKGKDETEEEYQNRLKNWKEFDDFAQRLNDVFEQFGVNVVLTRQGFIPRQDEKITKEIYEPVLKFLSDEKWSPVNRDLKDAFRDYQQKTPDGHSSCITHTISSIEAFLQIILYGKTGKGTLAELILEAQKKNLIPNDTFTSLIFKNIKEIFAQERKHTGDSHPKKEYATEKNARMILNLAMIFFQHCIQI
;
A
#
# COMPACT_ATOMS: atom_id res chain seq x y z
N MET A 1 -14.68 -33.55 1.77
CA MET A 1 -14.24 -34.29 2.97
C MET A 1 -12.74 -34.04 3.09
N GLU A 2 -12.38 -32.95 3.73
CA GLU A 2 -11.06 -32.79 4.32
C GLU A 2 -11.35 -32.60 5.80
N ASP A 3 -11.04 -33.62 6.60
CA ASP A 3 -10.89 -33.43 8.04
C ASP A 3 -9.73 -32.47 8.22
N GLU A 4 -10.04 -31.19 8.43
CA GLU A 4 -9.09 -30.21 8.93
C GLU A 4 -8.49 -30.78 10.21
N CYS A 5 -7.18 -31.01 10.19
CA CYS A 5 -6.42 -31.39 11.37
C CYS A 5 -6.63 -30.29 12.42
N ASN A 6 -7.54 -30.52 13.36
CA ASN A 6 -7.93 -29.58 14.41
C ASN A 6 -6.87 -29.56 15.52
N PHE A 7 -5.61 -29.49 15.12
CA PHE A 7 -4.47 -29.37 16.02
C PHE A 7 -4.41 -27.92 16.49
N LYS A 8 -4.81 -27.70 17.74
CA LYS A 8 -4.76 -26.39 18.36
C LYS A 8 -3.34 -26.05 18.80
N LEU A 9 -2.87 -24.86 18.47
CA LEU A 9 -1.61 -24.33 18.97
C LEU A 9 -1.71 -24.06 20.47
N TRP A 10 -0.57 -24.10 21.17
CA TRP A 10 -0.53 -23.81 22.61
C TRP A 10 -1.14 -22.44 22.96
N SER A 11 -0.88 -21.43 22.13
CA SER A 11 -1.44 -20.09 22.28
C SER A 11 -2.96 -20.03 22.14
N GLU A 12 -3.58 -20.95 21.40
CA GLU A 12 -5.03 -21.05 21.27
C GLU A 12 -5.69 -21.69 22.49
N LEU A 13 -4.91 -22.45 23.27
CA LEU A 13 -5.33 -23.06 24.53
C LEU A 13 -4.94 -22.21 25.75
N ASN A 14 -3.95 -21.32 25.60
CA ASN A 14 -3.41 -20.48 26.65
C ASN A 14 -3.31 -19.02 26.20
N PRO A 15 -4.34 -18.19 26.48
CA PRO A 15 -4.37 -16.77 26.07
C PRO A 15 -3.19 -15.94 26.58
N ILE A 16 -2.60 -16.28 27.74
CA ILE A 16 -1.44 -15.57 28.28
C ILE A 16 -0.21 -15.76 27.38
N ALA A 17 -0.07 -16.95 26.78
CA ALA A 17 1.02 -17.22 25.84
C ALA A 17 0.92 -16.37 24.57
N ILE A 18 -0.27 -15.88 24.18
CA ILE A 18 -0.41 -14.96 23.05
C ILE A 18 0.28 -13.63 23.36
N GLU A 19 0.11 -13.09 24.57
CA GLU A 19 0.74 -11.82 24.96
C GLU A 19 2.27 -11.92 24.98
N GLU A 20 2.80 -13.08 25.40
CA GLU A 20 4.24 -13.36 25.39
C GLU A 20 4.79 -13.55 23.97
N LEU A 21 4.08 -14.27 23.11
CA LEU A 21 4.53 -14.64 21.76
C LEU A 21 4.27 -13.54 20.72
N LYS A 22 3.22 -12.74 20.91
CA LYS A 22 2.83 -11.60 20.05
C LYS A 22 2.60 -10.38 20.94
N PRO A 23 3.66 -9.77 21.50
CA PRO A 23 3.51 -8.59 22.32
C PRO A 23 2.89 -7.45 21.52
N ASN A 24 1.99 -6.68 22.14
CA ASN A 24 1.43 -5.50 21.50
C ASN A 24 2.47 -4.36 21.48
N LEU A 25 3.14 -4.21 20.33
CA LEU A 25 4.16 -3.17 20.13
C LEU A 25 3.57 -1.79 19.78
N GLY A 26 2.25 -1.71 19.58
CA GLY A 26 1.58 -0.52 19.04
C GLY A 26 2.00 -0.18 17.61
N TRP A 27 1.33 0.82 17.00
CA TRP A 27 1.71 1.32 15.68
C TRP A 27 2.83 2.36 15.79
N ARG A 28 3.97 2.07 15.17
CA ARG A 28 5.21 2.82 15.21
C ARG A 28 5.67 3.12 13.79
N SER A 29 6.35 4.26 13.59
CA SER A 29 7.04 4.55 12.34
C SER A 29 8.28 3.67 12.18
N TRP A 30 8.73 3.47 10.95
CA TRP A 30 9.99 2.80 10.63
C TRP A 30 11.18 3.43 11.35
N ASP A 31 11.16 4.76 11.53
CA ASP A 31 12.21 5.52 12.22
C ASP A 31 12.28 5.19 13.72
N ALA A 32 11.20 4.72 14.32
CA ALA A 32 11.15 4.32 15.72
C ALA A 32 11.67 2.89 15.97
N LEU A 33 11.89 2.10 14.91
CA LEU A 33 12.46 0.76 15.02
C LEU A 33 13.97 0.82 15.26
N THR A 34 14.43 -0.01 16.18
CA THR A 34 15.86 -0.25 16.40
C THR A 34 16.49 -0.91 15.18
N LYS A 35 17.81 -0.77 15.03
CA LYS A 35 18.57 -1.46 13.97
C LYS A 35 18.40 -2.99 14.04
N GLU A 36 18.29 -3.53 15.25
CA GLU A 36 18.05 -4.97 15.47
C GLU A 36 16.66 -5.40 14.97
N GLU A 37 15.61 -4.64 15.29
CA GLU A 37 14.27 -4.90 14.76
C GLU A 37 14.26 -4.85 13.23
N LYS A 38 14.87 -3.83 12.62
CA LYS A 38 15.00 -3.72 11.14
C LYS A 38 15.74 -4.92 10.54
N HIS A 39 16.77 -5.42 11.22
CA HIS A 39 17.48 -6.62 10.80
C HIS A 39 16.63 -7.89 10.92
N LYS A 40 15.83 -8.04 11.98
CA LYS A 40 14.89 -9.16 12.12
C LYS A 40 13.83 -9.12 11.01
N ILE A 41 13.27 -7.95 10.70
CA ILE A 41 12.36 -7.76 9.55
C ILE A 41 13.04 -8.22 8.26
N TRP A 42 14.30 -7.80 8.03
CA TRP A 42 15.06 -8.24 6.86
C TRP A 42 15.19 -9.77 6.79
N ILE A 43 15.49 -10.45 7.89
CA ILE A 43 15.62 -11.92 7.93
C ILE A 43 14.34 -12.61 7.44
N HIS A 44 13.16 -12.09 7.77
CA HIS A 44 11.88 -12.65 7.34
C HIS A 44 11.52 -12.34 5.87
N LEU A 45 12.18 -11.35 5.27
CA LEU A 45 11.90 -10.88 3.90
C LEU A 45 13.04 -11.18 2.90
N LYS A 46 14.24 -11.54 3.37
CA LYS A 46 15.44 -11.76 2.54
C LYS A 46 15.23 -12.72 1.36
N ASN A 47 14.30 -13.67 1.49
CA ASN A 47 13.98 -14.61 0.42
C ASN A 47 13.30 -13.95 -0.79
N TYR A 48 12.64 -12.80 -0.61
CA TYR A 48 12.08 -11.99 -1.69
C TYR A 48 13.13 -11.08 -2.33
N PHE A 49 14.14 -10.68 -1.57
CA PHE A 49 15.25 -9.85 -2.03
C PHE A 49 16.47 -10.70 -2.37
N PHE A 50 17.39 -10.83 -1.40
CA PHE A 50 18.61 -11.65 -1.45
C PHE A 50 19.06 -11.94 -0.01
N VAL A 51 19.83 -13.00 0.16
CA VAL A 51 20.52 -13.34 1.40
C VAL A 51 21.88 -12.69 1.39
N LYS A 52 22.18 -11.88 2.40
CA LYS A 52 23.54 -11.43 2.69
C LYS A 52 24.28 -12.55 3.42
N LYS A 53 25.40 -13.01 2.87
CA LYS A 53 26.35 -13.87 3.55
C LYS A 53 27.49 -13.03 4.08
N ASP A 54 27.79 -13.22 5.35
CA ASP A 54 29.02 -12.71 5.92
C ASP A 54 30.10 -13.77 5.67
N GLU A 55 30.80 -13.64 4.54
CA GLU A 55 31.96 -14.45 4.23
C GLU A 55 33.23 -13.71 4.62
N LYS A 56 34.23 -14.46 5.08
CA LYS A 56 35.60 -13.97 5.17
C LYS A 56 36.32 -14.45 3.93
N ASP A 57 37.02 -13.56 3.24
CA ASP A 57 37.93 -13.97 2.17
C ASP A 57 39.12 -14.78 2.73
N ASP A 58 39.95 -15.29 1.84
CA ASP A 58 41.14 -16.09 2.18
C ASP A 58 42.15 -15.33 3.06
N PHE A 59 42.02 -14.01 3.19
CA PHE A 59 42.85 -13.14 4.01
C PHE A 59 42.16 -12.70 5.31
N GLY A 60 40.95 -13.19 5.58
CA GLY A 60 40.17 -12.88 6.77
C GLY A 60 39.42 -11.55 6.72
N PHE A 61 39.43 -10.85 5.58
CA PHE A 61 38.61 -9.65 5.38
C PHE A 61 37.16 -10.05 5.14
N GLN A 62 36.25 -9.29 5.74
CA GLN A 62 34.84 -9.52 5.58
C GLN A 62 34.40 -9.03 4.19
N VAL A 63 34.08 -9.97 3.31
CA VAL A 63 33.52 -9.69 1.99
C VAL A 63 32.05 -10.05 2.04
N ALA A 64 31.17 -9.06 1.87
CA ALA A 64 29.75 -9.33 1.76
C ALA A 64 29.48 -9.99 0.41
N SER A 65 29.09 -11.28 0.43
CA SER A 65 28.56 -11.94 -0.76
C SER A 65 27.04 -12.03 -0.66
N PHE A 66 26.36 -11.97 -1.80
CA PHE A 66 24.91 -11.93 -1.87
C PHE A 66 24.38 -13.12 -2.68
N GLU A 67 23.43 -13.84 -2.12
CA GLU A 67 22.81 -15.01 -2.77
C GLU A 67 21.32 -14.77 -3.00
N PHE A 68 20.86 -15.03 -4.22
CA PHE A 68 19.44 -15.05 -4.54
C PHE A 68 18.92 -16.49 -4.42
N LEU A 69 17.87 -16.69 -3.63
CA LEU A 69 17.26 -18.02 -3.50
C LEU A 69 16.26 -18.30 -4.62
N GLY A 70 16.10 -19.57 -5.00
CA GLY A 70 15.15 -20.03 -6.00
C GLY A 70 15.82 -20.58 -7.26
N LYS A 71 15.03 -20.82 -8.30
CA LYS A 71 15.53 -21.25 -9.61
C LYS A 71 16.29 -20.10 -10.30
N SER A 72 17.21 -20.40 -11.22
CA SER A 72 18.02 -19.39 -11.93
C SER A 72 17.19 -18.22 -12.51
N TRP A 73 16.01 -18.49 -13.08
CA TRP A 73 15.13 -17.44 -13.60
C TRP A 73 14.50 -16.57 -12.49
N GLU A 74 14.22 -17.13 -11.31
CA GLU A 74 13.72 -16.38 -10.14
C GLU A 74 14.81 -15.50 -9.55
N GLN A 75 16.04 -16.02 -9.51
CA GLN A 75 17.22 -15.28 -9.06
C GLN A 75 17.47 -14.04 -9.94
N ASN A 76 17.45 -14.23 -11.26
CA ASN A 76 17.61 -13.14 -12.23
C ASN A 76 16.52 -12.08 -12.07
N LYS A 77 15.25 -12.47 -11.89
CA LYS A 77 14.15 -11.53 -11.63
C LYS A 77 14.41 -10.70 -10.36
N LYS A 78 14.71 -11.36 -9.24
CA LYS A 78 14.95 -10.65 -7.97
C LYS A 78 16.10 -9.65 -8.10
N LEU A 79 17.17 -10.02 -8.77
CA LEU A 79 18.28 -9.12 -9.08
C LEU A 79 17.84 -7.93 -9.93
N GLN A 80 17.08 -8.17 -11.00
CA GLN A 80 16.57 -7.10 -11.86
C GLN A 80 15.65 -6.14 -11.11
N ARG A 81 14.84 -6.62 -10.17
CA ARG A 81 13.99 -5.77 -9.32
C ARG A 81 14.81 -4.87 -8.42
N VAL A 82 15.85 -5.42 -7.79
CA VAL A 82 16.78 -4.65 -6.94
C VAL A 82 17.47 -3.57 -7.77
N ILE A 83 18.06 -3.94 -8.91
CA ILE A 83 18.73 -3.00 -9.83
C ILE A 83 17.74 -1.91 -10.30
N SER A 84 16.57 -2.31 -10.78
CA SER A 84 15.54 -1.37 -11.28
C SER A 84 15.10 -0.38 -10.20
N ALA A 85 14.91 -0.86 -8.96
CA ALA A 85 14.54 -0.01 -7.85
C ALA A 85 15.63 1.03 -7.55
N LEU A 86 16.90 0.63 -7.47
CA LEU A 86 18.01 1.54 -7.16
C LEU A 86 18.31 2.53 -8.29
N THR A 87 18.29 2.06 -9.54
CA THR A 87 18.41 2.93 -10.72
C THR A 87 17.35 4.02 -10.67
N THR A 88 16.07 3.63 -10.50
CA THR A 88 14.96 4.58 -10.46
C THR A 88 15.08 5.53 -9.27
N LEU A 89 15.54 5.04 -8.10
CA LEU A 89 15.74 5.86 -6.92
C LEU A 89 16.81 6.94 -7.15
N ASN A 90 17.96 6.58 -7.71
CA ASN A 90 19.02 7.53 -8.03
C ASN A 90 18.61 8.52 -9.13
N GLU A 91 17.88 8.06 -10.16
CA GLU A 91 17.39 8.92 -11.24
C GLU A 91 16.38 9.96 -10.76
N ARG A 92 15.47 9.58 -9.85
CA ARG A 92 14.46 10.47 -9.28
C ARG A 92 15.05 11.44 -8.26
N TYR A 93 16.05 11.02 -7.50
CA TYR A 93 16.59 11.77 -6.35
C TYR A 93 18.10 12.06 -6.48
N LYS A 94 18.52 12.53 -7.66
CA LYS A 94 19.93 12.78 -8.03
C LYS A 94 20.73 13.63 -7.05
N ALA A 95 20.09 14.55 -6.33
CA ALA A 95 20.77 15.43 -5.38
C ALA A 95 21.22 14.70 -4.10
N LYS A 96 20.55 13.60 -3.73
CA LYS A 96 20.85 12.82 -2.54
C LYS A 96 21.58 11.52 -2.83
N SER A 97 21.36 10.93 -4.01
CA SER A 97 22.01 9.69 -4.47
C SER A 97 22.03 8.61 -3.40
N TYR A 98 20.84 8.19 -2.96
CA TYR A 98 20.66 7.25 -1.85
C TYR A 98 21.38 5.90 -2.06
N ALA A 99 21.61 5.50 -3.32
CA ALA A 99 22.38 4.31 -3.68
C ALA A 99 23.70 4.71 -4.35
N LYS A 100 24.59 5.31 -3.55
CA LYS A 100 25.86 5.90 -4.03
C LYS A 100 26.83 4.84 -4.58
N ASN A 101 26.99 3.71 -3.90
CA ASN A 101 27.96 2.69 -4.32
C ASN A 101 27.55 2.11 -5.68
N PHE A 102 26.25 1.87 -5.87
CA PHE A 102 25.68 1.40 -7.12
C PHE A 102 25.77 2.44 -8.24
N LEU A 103 25.60 3.73 -7.91
CA LEU A 103 25.75 4.82 -8.88
C LEU A 103 27.19 4.92 -9.42
N GLU A 104 28.18 4.81 -8.54
CA GLU A 104 29.61 4.93 -8.89
C GLU A 104 30.13 3.66 -9.58
N HIS A 105 29.66 2.50 -9.14
CA HIS A 105 30.13 1.20 -9.60
C HIS A 105 28.94 0.24 -9.79
N PRO A 106 28.21 0.31 -10.92
CA PRO A 106 26.98 -0.45 -11.11
C PRO A 106 27.27 -1.95 -11.29
N ASN A 107 27.17 -2.71 -10.20
CA ASN A 107 27.31 -4.16 -10.18
C ASN A 107 26.39 -4.78 -9.13
N ILE A 108 26.35 -6.12 -9.06
CA ILE A 108 25.44 -6.87 -8.18
C ILE A 108 25.73 -6.57 -6.70
N ASP A 109 27.00 -6.54 -6.32
CA ASP A 109 27.40 -6.38 -4.93
C ASP A 109 27.09 -4.98 -4.40
N THR A 110 27.35 -3.94 -5.21
CA THR A 110 27.02 -2.56 -4.84
C THR A 110 25.51 -2.33 -4.83
N ALA A 111 24.76 -2.95 -5.75
CA ALA A 111 23.30 -2.92 -5.73
C ALA A 111 22.75 -3.56 -4.45
N CYS A 112 23.13 -4.80 -4.14
CA CYS A 112 22.64 -5.50 -2.96
C CYS A 112 23.08 -4.80 -1.66
N ARG A 113 24.30 -4.27 -1.62
CA ARG A 113 24.79 -3.47 -0.49
C ARG A 113 23.94 -2.23 -0.27
N ASP A 114 23.74 -1.40 -1.29
CA ASP A 114 22.96 -0.18 -1.15
C ASP A 114 21.49 -0.47 -0.82
N PHE A 115 20.89 -1.50 -1.42
CA PHE A 115 19.53 -1.90 -1.09
C PHE A 115 19.39 -2.28 0.39
N TYR A 116 20.33 -3.09 0.91
CA TYR A 116 20.36 -3.50 2.31
C TYR A 116 20.63 -2.32 3.25
N ASP A 117 21.64 -1.50 2.93
CA ASP A 117 22.03 -0.35 3.74
C ASP A 117 20.90 0.69 3.80
N ILE A 118 20.19 0.91 2.69
CA ILE A 118 19.00 1.75 2.65
C ILE A 118 17.93 1.19 3.59
N PHE A 119 17.58 -0.09 3.43
CA PHE A 119 16.55 -0.74 4.24
C PHE A 119 16.84 -0.63 5.75
N ILE A 120 18.07 -0.88 6.16
CA ILE A 120 18.44 -0.91 7.58
C ILE A 120 18.67 0.48 8.17
N MET A 121 19.27 1.41 7.43
CA MET A 121 19.81 2.66 8.00
C MET A 121 19.08 3.94 7.61
N GLN A 122 18.26 3.94 6.56
CA GLN A 122 17.61 5.16 6.09
C GLN A 122 16.27 5.41 6.80
N SER A 123 15.75 6.62 6.58
CA SER A 123 14.46 7.04 7.14
C SER A 123 13.28 6.32 6.48
N GLU A 124 12.13 6.33 7.17
CA GLU A 124 10.87 5.74 6.72
C GLU A 124 10.57 6.07 5.26
N ASN A 125 10.61 7.35 4.90
CA ASN A 125 10.29 7.80 3.55
C ASN A 125 11.18 7.18 2.47
N VAL A 126 12.48 7.04 2.75
CA VAL A 126 13.43 6.44 1.78
C VAL A 126 13.21 4.94 1.66
N VAL A 127 12.95 4.26 2.77
CA VAL A 127 12.68 2.81 2.79
C VAL A 127 11.36 2.49 2.09
N MET A 128 10.29 3.25 2.38
CA MET A 128 8.99 3.05 1.74
C MET A 128 9.03 3.37 0.25
N GLU A 129 9.82 4.38 -0.17
CA GLU A 129 10.03 4.65 -1.60
C GLU A 129 10.83 3.53 -2.26
N LEU A 130 11.91 3.02 -1.64
CA LEU A 130 12.67 1.87 -2.16
C LEU A 130 11.77 0.65 -2.35
N LEU A 131 10.97 0.29 -1.34
CA LEU A 131 10.03 -0.83 -1.42
C LEU A 131 8.94 -0.59 -2.47
N SER A 132 8.47 0.66 -2.62
CA SER A 132 7.50 1.03 -3.66
C SER A 132 8.09 0.87 -5.07
N LEU A 133 9.36 1.24 -5.27
CA LEU A 133 10.07 1.06 -6.54
C LEU A 133 10.32 -0.43 -6.83
N TYR A 134 10.67 -1.21 -5.81
CA TYR A 134 10.76 -2.66 -5.93
C TYR A 134 9.41 -3.29 -6.34
N CYS A 135 8.30 -2.87 -5.72
CA CYS A 135 6.96 -3.30 -6.09
C CYS A 135 6.60 -2.92 -7.53
N LYS A 136 6.96 -1.70 -7.96
CA LYS A 136 6.76 -1.28 -9.35
C LYS A 136 7.54 -2.17 -10.32
N ALA A 137 8.80 -2.48 -10.04
CA ALA A 137 9.58 -3.39 -10.86
C ALA A 137 8.93 -4.78 -10.95
N LEU A 138 8.45 -5.30 -9.81
CA LEU A 138 7.72 -6.57 -9.72
C LEU A 138 6.45 -6.55 -10.59
N ILE A 139 5.69 -5.45 -10.60
CA ILE A 139 4.49 -5.29 -11.42
C ILE A 139 4.85 -5.10 -12.91
N SER A 140 5.88 -4.31 -13.22
CA SER A 140 6.30 -3.99 -14.60
C SER A 140 6.88 -5.19 -15.35
N GLU A 141 7.56 -6.11 -14.67
CA GLU A 141 8.01 -7.40 -15.24
C GLU A 141 6.88 -8.23 -15.85
N ARG A 142 5.64 -7.98 -15.43
CA ARG A 142 4.46 -8.61 -15.97
C ARG A 142 3.90 -7.85 -17.16
N ALA A 143 3.89 -6.51 -17.11
CA ALA A 143 3.44 -5.67 -18.20
C ALA A 143 4.32 -5.81 -19.46
N SER A 144 5.61 -6.15 -19.28
CA SER A 144 6.54 -6.43 -20.39
C SER A 144 6.41 -7.82 -20.99
N ARG A 145 5.62 -8.71 -20.37
CA ARG A 145 5.22 -9.96 -21.01
C ARG A 145 4.03 -9.59 -21.89
N ASP A 146 4.21 -9.62 -23.21
CA ASP A 146 3.10 -9.72 -24.16
C ASP A 146 2.32 -11.00 -23.84
N ILE A 147 1.41 -10.90 -22.88
CA ILE A 147 0.53 -11.98 -22.48
C ILE A 147 -0.46 -12.12 -23.62
N GLN A 148 -0.15 -12.96 -24.59
CA GLN A 148 -1.09 -13.31 -25.64
C GLN A 148 -2.13 -14.28 -25.09
N LYS A 149 -3.38 -14.11 -25.54
CA LYS A 149 -4.48 -15.03 -25.24
C LYS A 149 -4.14 -16.43 -25.74
N GLY A 150 -4.28 -17.42 -24.88
CA GLY A 150 -4.09 -18.82 -25.25
C GLY A 150 -5.11 -19.26 -26.30
N LYS A 151 -4.75 -20.20 -27.16
CA LYS A 151 -5.60 -20.66 -28.29
C LYS A 151 -6.96 -21.23 -27.84
N ASP A 152 -6.99 -21.79 -26.63
CA ASP A 152 -8.16 -22.41 -26.00
C ASP A 152 -8.58 -21.69 -24.69
N GLU A 153 -8.01 -20.51 -24.42
CA GLU A 153 -8.31 -19.71 -23.24
C GLU A 153 -9.57 -18.88 -23.50
N THR A 154 -10.54 -18.93 -22.58
CA THR A 154 -11.73 -18.06 -22.65
C THR A 154 -11.33 -16.59 -22.44
N GLU A 155 -12.18 -15.65 -22.87
CA GLU A 155 -11.91 -14.22 -22.61
C GLU A 155 -11.86 -13.93 -21.09
N GLU A 156 -12.69 -14.59 -20.30
CA GLU A 156 -12.72 -14.42 -18.85
C GLU A 156 -11.45 -14.96 -18.18
N GLU A 157 -10.95 -16.13 -18.61
CA GLU A 157 -9.67 -16.68 -18.14
C GLU A 157 -8.49 -15.79 -18.54
N TYR A 158 -8.51 -15.27 -19.77
CA TYR A 158 -7.49 -14.34 -20.26
C TYR A 158 -7.47 -13.04 -19.45
N GLN A 159 -8.64 -12.43 -19.21
CA GLN A 159 -8.76 -11.24 -18.37
C GLN A 159 -8.39 -11.52 -16.91
N ASN A 160 -8.75 -12.68 -16.36
CA ASN A 160 -8.33 -13.10 -15.03
C ASN A 160 -6.81 -13.31 -14.94
N ARG A 161 -6.18 -13.82 -16.00
CA ARG A 161 -4.72 -13.95 -16.11
C ARG A 161 -4.04 -12.61 -16.29
N LEU A 162 -4.69 -11.61 -16.91
CA LEU A 162 -4.30 -10.19 -16.92
C LEU A 162 -4.58 -9.48 -15.58
N LYS A 163 -5.42 -10.06 -14.71
CA LYS A 163 -5.68 -9.60 -13.32
C LYS A 163 -4.98 -10.44 -12.23
N ASN A 164 -4.12 -11.39 -12.60
CA ASN A 164 -3.32 -12.20 -11.68
C ASN A 164 -2.12 -11.45 -11.07
N TRP A 165 -2.34 -10.80 -9.94
CA TRP A 165 -1.31 -10.11 -9.14
C TRP A 165 -0.55 -11.05 -8.19
N LYS A 166 -0.61 -12.38 -8.38
CA LYS A 166 -0.12 -13.36 -7.40
C LYS A 166 1.29 -13.08 -6.86
N GLU A 167 2.30 -12.83 -7.71
CA GLU A 167 3.65 -12.54 -7.20
C GLU A 167 3.69 -11.26 -6.32
N PHE A 168 2.89 -10.25 -6.65
CA PHE A 168 2.75 -9.04 -5.84
C PHE A 168 1.96 -9.31 -4.56
N ASP A 169 0.83 -10.00 -4.69
CA ASP A 169 -0.07 -10.30 -3.57
C ASP A 169 0.64 -11.21 -2.55
N ASP A 170 1.40 -12.20 -2.99
CA ASP A 170 2.23 -13.09 -2.14
C ASP A 170 3.32 -12.29 -1.41
N PHE A 171 3.97 -11.33 -2.10
CA PHE A 171 4.95 -10.44 -1.49
C PHE A 171 4.29 -9.49 -0.49
N ALA A 172 3.18 -8.85 -0.86
CA ALA A 172 2.45 -7.91 -0.02
C ALA A 172 1.90 -8.58 1.23
N GLN A 173 1.33 -9.78 1.10
CA GLN A 173 0.87 -10.58 2.23
C GLN A 173 2.01 -10.83 3.22
N ARG A 174 3.18 -11.28 2.72
CA ARG A 174 4.32 -11.55 3.60
C ARG A 174 4.91 -10.28 4.21
N LEU A 175 5.03 -9.20 3.43
CA LEU A 175 5.50 -7.91 3.94
C LEU A 175 4.57 -7.39 5.04
N ASN A 176 3.26 -7.45 4.81
CA ASN A 176 2.25 -6.95 5.74
C ASN A 176 2.18 -7.75 7.05
N ASP A 177 2.34 -9.08 6.97
CA ASP A 177 2.46 -9.97 8.13
C ASP A 177 3.68 -9.59 8.99
N VAL A 178 4.86 -9.46 8.37
CA VAL A 178 6.06 -9.03 9.08
C VAL A 178 5.89 -7.62 9.64
N PHE A 179 5.37 -6.67 8.86
CA PHE A 179 5.14 -5.30 9.32
C PHE A 179 4.18 -5.24 10.52
N GLU A 180 3.13 -6.07 10.52
CA GLU A 180 2.19 -6.16 11.65
C GLU A 180 2.89 -6.65 12.92
N GLN A 181 3.68 -7.73 12.82
CA GLN A 181 4.40 -8.30 13.97
C GLN A 181 5.42 -7.33 14.59
N PHE A 182 5.93 -6.37 13.82
CA PHE A 182 6.85 -5.33 14.30
C PHE A 182 6.15 -4.00 14.61
N GLY A 183 4.83 -3.92 14.45
CA GLY A 183 4.05 -2.72 14.72
C GLY A 183 4.28 -1.60 13.70
N VAL A 184 4.69 -1.88 12.47
CA VAL A 184 4.89 -0.86 11.44
C VAL A 184 3.54 -0.28 11.02
N ASN A 185 3.42 1.05 11.13
CA ASN A 185 2.19 1.82 10.94
C ASN A 185 1.73 1.99 9.47
N VAL A 186 2.27 1.20 8.54
CA VAL A 186 1.83 1.17 7.13
C VAL A 186 1.51 -0.25 6.68
N VAL A 187 0.70 -0.34 5.64
CA VAL A 187 0.33 -1.60 4.98
C VAL A 187 0.45 -1.44 3.47
N LEU A 188 1.06 -2.42 2.80
CA LEU A 188 1.20 -2.45 1.36
C LEU A 188 -0.09 -2.99 0.72
N THR A 189 -0.65 -2.22 -0.19
CA THR A 189 -1.82 -2.59 -1.00
C THR A 189 -1.47 -2.49 -2.47
N ARG A 190 -2.35 -2.95 -3.37
CA ARG A 190 -2.16 -2.79 -4.82
C ARG A 190 -2.02 -1.31 -5.26
N GLN A 191 -2.44 -0.36 -4.42
CA GLN A 191 -2.30 1.08 -4.69
C GLN A 191 -1.04 1.70 -4.06
N GLY A 192 -0.25 0.92 -3.31
CA GLY A 192 0.94 1.36 -2.58
C GLY A 192 0.77 1.26 -1.07
N PHE A 193 1.71 1.86 -0.35
CA PHE A 193 1.67 1.93 1.11
C PHE A 193 0.60 2.93 1.57
N ILE A 194 -0.26 2.48 2.47
CA ILE A 194 -1.25 3.31 3.14
C ILE A 194 -1.04 3.25 4.66
N PRO A 195 -1.49 4.27 5.42
CA PRO A 195 -1.51 4.21 6.86
C PRO A 195 -2.32 3.02 7.36
N ARG A 196 -1.73 2.22 8.25
CA ARG A 196 -2.38 1.06 8.85
C ARG A 196 -3.57 1.51 9.72
N GLN A 197 -4.71 0.87 9.52
CA GLN A 197 -5.90 1.04 10.36
C GLN A 197 -6.01 -0.12 11.36
N ASP A 198 -7.08 -0.13 12.15
CA ASP A 198 -7.49 -1.34 12.88
C ASP A 198 -7.51 -2.55 11.93
N GLU A 199 -7.12 -3.73 12.44
CA GLU A 199 -6.98 -4.95 11.65
C GLU A 199 -8.29 -5.28 10.92
N LYS A 200 -9.42 -5.15 11.62
CA LYS A 200 -10.74 -5.41 11.06
C LYS A 200 -11.06 -4.43 9.92
N ILE A 201 -10.76 -3.15 10.11
CA ILE A 201 -10.97 -2.12 9.08
C ILE A 201 -10.06 -2.39 7.86
N THR A 202 -8.82 -2.79 8.10
CA THR A 202 -7.86 -3.03 7.02
C THR A 202 -8.29 -4.22 6.17
N LYS A 203 -8.59 -5.37 6.81
CA LYS A 203 -8.93 -6.63 6.14
C LYS A 203 -10.34 -6.64 5.55
N GLU A 204 -11.33 -6.09 6.25
CA GLU A 204 -12.74 -6.18 5.81
C GLU A 204 -13.14 -5.03 4.88
N ILE A 205 -12.45 -3.88 4.93
CA ILE A 205 -12.84 -2.67 4.19
C ILE A 205 -11.76 -2.27 3.19
N TYR A 206 -10.55 -1.95 3.65
CA TYR A 206 -9.55 -1.33 2.78
C TYR A 206 -9.02 -2.29 1.71
N GLU A 207 -8.62 -3.50 2.08
CA GLU A 207 -8.07 -4.48 1.14
C GLU A 207 -9.09 -4.85 0.03
N PRO A 208 -10.36 -5.20 0.32
CA PRO A 208 -11.36 -5.49 -0.71
C PRO A 208 -11.63 -4.30 -1.62
N VAL A 209 -11.77 -3.09 -1.05
CA VAL A 209 -12.05 -1.88 -1.83
C VAL A 209 -10.90 -1.53 -2.75
N LEU A 210 -9.66 -1.49 -2.24
CA LEU A 210 -8.50 -1.12 -3.06
C LEU A 210 -8.20 -2.18 -4.12
N LYS A 211 -8.53 -3.45 -3.85
CA LYS A 211 -8.50 -4.52 -4.85
C LYS A 211 -9.56 -4.30 -5.94
N PHE A 212 -10.81 -4.01 -5.57
CA PHE A 212 -11.87 -3.70 -6.55
C PHE A 212 -11.51 -2.49 -7.41
N LEU A 213 -11.03 -1.43 -6.78
CA LEU A 213 -10.64 -0.20 -7.46
C LEU A 213 -9.36 -0.37 -8.28
N SER A 214 -8.60 -1.46 -8.17
CA SER A 214 -7.38 -1.66 -8.98
C SER A 214 -7.60 -1.82 -10.49
N ASP A 215 -8.84 -2.02 -10.94
CA ASP A 215 -9.20 -2.06 -12.36
C ASP A 215 -9.02 -0.68 -13.04
N GLU A 216 -8.59 -0.68 -14.31
CA GLU A 216 -8.29 0.54 -15.08
C GLU A 216 -9.48 1.51 -15.15
N LYS A 217 -10.71 0.96 -15.17
CA LYS A 217 -11.96 1.74 -15.10
C LYS A 217 -11.97 2.74 -13.94
N TRP A 218 -11.37 2.37 -12.81
CA TRP A 218 -11.36 3.14 -11.58
C TRP A 218 -10.08 3.97 -11.39
N SER A 219 -9.22 4.06 -12.41
CA SER A 219 -7.98 4.84 -12.33
C SER A 219 -8.16 6.29 -11.85
N PRO A 220 -9.26 7.04 -12.17
CA PRO A 220 -9.47 8.36 -11.60
C PRO A 220 -9.73 8.32 -10.09
N VAL A 221 -10.51 7.34 -9.61
CA VAL A 221 -10.80 7.14 -8.17
C VAL A 221 -9.51 6.81 -7.43
N ASN A 222 -8.69 5.92 -8.00
CA ASN A 222 -7.40 5.54 -7.41
C ASN A 222 -6.42 6.70 -7.31
N ARG A 223 -6.37 7.55 -8.34
CA ARG A 223 -5.49 8.73 -8.34
C ARG A 223 -5.85 9.63 -7.15
N ASP A 224 -7.13 9.93 -6.98
CA ASP A 224 -7.60 10.82 -5.93
C ASP A 224 -7.42 10.17 -4.53
N LEU A 225 -7.69 8.87 -4.38
CA LEU A 225 -7.40 8.13 -3.12
C LEU A 225 -5.91 8.10 -2.78
N LYS A 226 -5.05 7.89 -3.78
CA LYS A 226 -3.60 7.89 -3.59
C LYS A 226 -3.10 9.25 -3.10
N ASP A 227 -3.62 10.33 -3.69
CA ASP A 227 -3.31 11.68 -3.25
C ASP A 227 -3.84 11.93 -1.83
N ALA A 228 -5.02 11.41 -1.47
CA ALA A 228 -5.54 11.46 -0.12
C ALA A 228 -4.62 10.76 0.90
N PHE A 229 -4.16 9.53 0.61
CA PHE A 229 -3.24 8.80 1.48
C PHE A 229 -1.91 9.51 1.65
N ARG A 230 -1.34 10.04 0.57
CA ARG A 230 -0.10 10.82 0.59
C ARG A 230 -0.24 12.06 1.47
N ASP A 231 -1.33 12.80 1.31
CA ASP A 231 -1.55 14.05 2.04
C ASP A 231 -1.80 13.79 3.53
N TYR A 232 -2.49 12.68 3.87
CA TYR A 232 -2.64 12.24 5.24
C TYR A 232 -1.29 11.95 5.92
N GLN A 233 -0.36 11.34 5.19
CA GLN A 233 0.99 11.00 5.70
C GLN A 233 1.87 12.22 5.98
N GLN A 234 1.54 13.40 5.45
CA GLN A 234 2.30 14.63 5.73
C GLN A 234 2.25 15.03 7.20
N LYS A 235 1.23 14.59 7.96
CA LYS A 235 1.02 14.94 9.38
C LYS A 235 1.04 16.45 9.65
N THR A 236 0.58 17.23 8.67
CA THR A 236 0.43 18.68 8.77
C THR A 236 -1.05 19.07 8.67
N PRO A 237 -1.45 20.23 9.23
CA PRO A 237 -2.83 20.67 9.14
C PRO A 237 -3.31 20.90 7.69
N ASP A 238 -2.45 21.44 6.81
CA ASP A 238 -2.75 21.54 5.37
C ASP A 238 -2.81 20.17 4.67
N GLY A 239 -1.95 19.22 5.05
CA GLY A 239 -2.02 17.85 4.56
C GLY A 239 -3.32 17.16 4.94
N HIS A 240 -3.83 17.38 6.17
CA HIS A 240 -5.11 16.85 6.61
C HIS A 240 -6.30 17.45 5.84
N SER A 241 -6.31 18.76 5.59
CA SER A 241 -7.36 19.39 4.77
C SER A 241 -7.32 18.91 3.31
N SER A 242 -6.11 18.69 2.76
CA SER A 242 -5.92 18.16 1.41
C SER A 242 -6.37 16.71 1.29
N CYS A 243 -6.09 15.88 2.31
CA CYS A 243 -6.60 14.52 2.43
C CYS A 243 -8.13 14.47 2.38
N ILE A 244 -8.82 15.33 3.14
CA ILE A 244 -10.29 15.40 3.12
C ILE A 244 -10.80 15.74 1.72
N THR A 245 -10.19 16.73 1.07
CA THR A 245 -10.56 17.17 -0.27
C THR A 245 -10.41 16.05 -1.29
N HIS A 246 -9.24 15.42 -1.37
CA HIS A 246 -9.00 14.31 -2.30
C HIS A 246 -9.84 13.08 -2.00
N THR A 247 -10.15 12.80 -0.73
CA THR A 247 -11.09 11.73 -0.37
C THR A 247 -12.47 11.99 -0.95
N ILE A 248 -12.98 13.22 -0.87
CA ILE A 248 -14.29 13.58 -1.42
C ILE A 248 -14.28 13.52 -2.96
N SER A 249 -13.22 14.01 -3.59
CA SER A 249 -13.04 13.89 -5.04
C SER A 249 -13.07 12.43 -5.49
N SER A 250 -12.50 11.50 -4.72
CA SER A 250 -12.57 10.07 -5.02
C SER A 250 -14.00 9.53 -5.00
N ILE A 251 -14.83 9.97 -4.04
CA ILE A 251 -16.26 9.59 -3.97
C ILE A 251 -17.01 10.15 -5.18
N GLU A 252 -16.77 11.42 -5.53
CA GLU A 252 -17.38 12.05 -6.70
C GLU A 252 -16.98 11.31 -7.98
N ALA A 253 -15.70 10.99 -8.15
CA ALA A 253 -15.21 10.22 -9.29
C ALA A 253 -15.86 8.83 -9.38
N PHE A 254 -16.00 8.13 -8.24
CA PHE A 254 -16.67 6.83 -8.18
C PHE A 254 -18.12 6.93 -8.63
N LEU A 255 -18.87 7.89 -8.07
CA LEU A 255 -20.28 8.12 -8.41
C LEU A 255 -20.47 8.54 -9.89
N GLN A 256 -19.58 9.36 -10.42
CA GLN A 256 -19.59 9.76 -11.83
C GLN A 256 -19.35 8.58 -12.77
N ILE A 257 -18.40 7.70 -12.42
CA ILE A 257 -18.10 6.51 -13.23
C ILE A 257 -19.27 5.53 -13.22
N ILE A 258 -19.92 5.27 -12.08
CA ILE A 258 -21.10 4.40 -12.06
C ILE A 258 -22.29 4.99 -12.83
N LEU A 259 -22.48 6.32 -12.78
CA LEU A 259 -23.62 6.99 -13.42
C LEU A 259 -23.45 7.20 -14.92
N TYR A 260 -22.24 7.59 -15.35
CA TYR A 260 -21.99 8.11 -16.69
C TYR A 260 -20.86 7.37 -17.43
N GLY A 261 -20.20 6.42 -16.77
CA GLY A 261 -19.04 5.70 -17.32
C GLY A 261 -17.74 6.52 -17.37
N LYS A 262 -17.75 7.78 -16.93
CA LYS A 262 -16.58 8.68 -16.93
C LYS A 262 -16.73 9.79 -15.89
N THR A 263 -15.62 10.43 -15.52
CA THR A 263 -15.58 11.59 -14.63
C THR A 263 -15.99 12.89 -15.31
N GLY A 264 -16.40 13.91 -14.54
CA GLY A 264 -16.47 15.31 -14.97
C GLY A 264 -17.83 16.01 -14.96
N LYS A 265 -18.87 15.48 -14.28
CA LYS A 265 -20.18 16.13 -14.18
C LYS A 265 -20.81 15.93 -12.79
N GLY A 266 -21.52 16.95 -12.31
CA GLY A 266 -22.37 16.88 -11.12
C GLY A 266 -21.63 17.14 -9.81
N THR A 267 -22.36 17.70 -8.84
CA THR A 267 -21.90 17.85 -7.45
C THR A 267 -22.16 16.57 -6.66
N LEU A 268 -21.41 16.32 -5.58
CA LEU A 268 -21.61 15.15 -4.71
C LEU A 268 -23.08 14.91 -4.33
N ALA A 269 -23.82 15.96 -3.97
CA ALA A 269 -25.22 15.81 -3.55
C ALA A 269 -26.14 15.35 -4.69
N GLU A 270 -25.95 15.89 -5.90
CA GLU A 270 -26.71 15.50 -7.09
C GLU A 270 -26.37 14.07 -7.52
N LEU A 271 -25.08 13.73 -7.49
CA LEU A 271 -24.58 12.39 -7.84
C LEU A 271 -25.15 11.30 -6.94
N ILE A 272 -25.20 11.54 -5.62
CA ILE A 272 -25.80 10.59 -4.67
C ILE A 272 -27.28 10.36 -5.00
N LEU A 273 -28.05 11.44 -5.17
CA LEU A 273 -29.47 11.35 -5.45
C LEU A 273 -29.75 10.63 -6.78
N GLU A 274 -28.96 10.92 -7.82
CA GLU A 274 -29.13 10.27 -9.11
C GLU A 274 -28.73 8.78 -9.05
N ALA A 275 -27.63 8.45 -8.36
CA ALA A 275 -27.18 7.06 -8.21
C ALA A 275 -28.18 6.22 -7.40
N GLN A 276 -28.75 6.76 -6.31
CA GLN A 276 -29.81 6.10 -5.53
C GLN A 276 -31.08 5.90 -6.36
N LYS A 277 -31.52 6.92 -7.13
CA LYS A 277 -32.70 6.81 -8.00
C LYS A 277 -32.55 5.71 -9.05
N LYS A 278 -31.32 5.48 -9.54
CA LYS A 278 -31.00 4.41 -10.49
C LYS A 278 -30.66 3.07 -9.83
N ASN A 279 -30.74 2.97 -8.50
CA ASN A 279 -30.35 1.80 -7.71
C ASN A 279 -28.89 1.34 -7.98
N LEU A 280 -28.00 2.28 -8.28
CA LEU A 280 -26.57 2.00 -8.51
C LEU A 280 -25.74 2.03 -7.22
N ILE A 281 -26.30 2.59 -6.15
CA ILE A 281 -25.76 2.56 -4.79
C ILE A 281 -26.90 2.29 -3.80
N PRO A 282 -26.60 1.84 -2.56
CA PRO A 282 -27.63 1.52 -1.60
C PRO A 282 -28.39 2.78 -1.16
N ASN A 283 -29.70 2.64 -0.99
CA ASN A 283 -30.58 3.70 -0.49
C ASN A 283 -31.11 3.33 0.90
N ASP A 284 -30.18 3.03 1.82
CA ASP A 284 -30.48 2.66 3.20
C ASP A 284 -30.08 3.76 4.19
N THR A 285 -30.48 3.56 5.44
CA THR A 285 -30.18 4.47 6.56
C THR A 285 -28.67 4.59 6.80
N PHE A 286 -27.92 3.52 6.55
CA PHE A 286 -26.47 3.48 6.75
C PHE A 286 -25.75 4.41 5.76
N THR A 287 -26.04 4.28 4.47
CA THR A 287 -25.49 5.12 3.40
C THR A 287 -25.85 6.59 3.61
N SER A 288 -27.10 6.85 4.03
CA SER A 288 -27.55 8.21 4.37
C SER A 288 -26.76 8.81 5.53
N LEU A 289 -26.43 8.01 6.55
CA LEU A 289 -25.63 8.44 7.70
C LEU A 289 -24.18 8.73 7.29
N ILE A 290 -23.57 7.90 6.43
CA ILE A 290 -22.22 8.14 5.91
C ILE A 290 -22.16 9.50 5.22
N PHE A 291 -23.08 9.78 4.28
CA PHE A 291 -23.06 11.03 3.54
C PHE A 291 -23.41 12.24 4.40
N LYS A 292 -24.26 12.08 5.42
CA LYS A 292 -24.51 13.12 6.41
C LYS A 292 -23.21 13.49 7.14
N ASN A 293 -22.48 12.51 7.65
CA ASN A 293 -21.22 12.73 8.37
C ASN A 293 -20.14 13.34 7.46
N ILE A 294 -20.01 12.87 6.22
CA ILE A 294 -19.08 13.46 5.23
C ILE A 294 -19.44 14.92 4.97
N LYS A 295 -20.72 15.24 4.76
CA LYS A 295 -21.18 16.61 4.54
C LYS A 295 -20.96 17.50 5.75
N GLU A 296 -21.21 17.02 6.96
CA GLU A 296 -21.01 17.80 8.19
C GLU A 296 -19.55 18.17 8.40
N ILE A 297 -18.65 17.19 8.30
CA ILE A 297 -17.20 17.44 8.43
C ILE A 297 -16.72 18.32 7.27
N PHE A 298 -17.15 18.08 6.04
CA PHE A 298 -16.74 18.91 4.90
C PHE A 298 -17.30 20.33 4.96
N ALA A 299 -18.51 20.52 5.48
CA ALA A 299 -19.08 21.84 5.68
C ALA A 299 -18.39 22.60 6.82
N GLN A 300 -17.94 21.90 7.87
CA GLN A 300 -17.06 22.48 8.89
C GLN A 300 -15.75 22.93 8.25
N GLU A 301 -15.06 22.06 7.50
CA GLU A 301 -13.85 22.43 6.78
C GLU A 301 -14.11 23.66 5.87
N ARG A 302 -15.14 23.64 4.99
CA ARG A 302 -15.45 24.79 4.11
C ARG A 302 -15.86 26.08 4.84
N LYS A 303 -16.58 26.01 5.96
CA LYS A 303 -16.91 27.20 6.77
C LYS A 303 -15.68 27.80 7.46
N HIS A 304 -14.62 27.01 7.63
CA HIS A 304 -13.38 27.42 8.28
C HIS A 304 -12.20 27.62 7.28
N THR A 305 -12.34 27.16 6.03
CA THR A 305 -11.35 27.23 4.94
C THR A 305 -11.85 27.94 3.67
N GLY A 306 -13.00 28.63 3.70
CA GLY A 306 -13.39 29.53 2.60
C GLY A 306 -12.33 30.62 2.39
N ASP A 307 -12.16 31.08 1.13
CA ASP A 307 -11.11 31.95 0.55
C ASP A 307 -10.73 33.27 1.29
N SER A 308 -11.17 33.48 2.52
CA SER A 308 -10.56 34.46 3.42
C SER A 308 -9.21 33.94 3.93
N HIS A 309 -8.12 34.40 3.32
CA HIS A 309 -6.82 34.37 4.00
C HIS A 309 -6.84 35.37 5.18
N PRO A 310 -6.39 34.98 6.39
CA PRO A 310 -5.92 33.66 6.82
C PRO A 310 -7.03 32.71 7.32
N LYS A 311 -6.83 31.39 7.12
CA LYS A 311 -7.70 30.29 7.59
C LYS A 311 -7.81 30.33 9.12
N LYS A 312 -9.02 30.17 9.69
CA LYS A 312 -9.25 30.30 11.15
C LYS A 312 -8.91 29.04 11.95
N GLU A 313 -9.16 27.85 11.40
CA GLU A 313 -8.77 26.55 11.98
C GLU A 313 -8.50 25.55 10.84
N TYR A 314 -7.59 24.59 11.08
CA TYR A 314 -7.19 23.58 10.10
C TYR A 314 -7.75 22.20 10.47
N ALA A 315 -7.87 21.30 9.48
CA ALA A 315 -8.26 19.92 9.71
C ALA A 315 -7.33 19.21 10.70
N THR A 316 -7.94 18.44 11.61
CA THR A 316 -7.18 17.55 12.50
C THR A 316 -6.92 16.20 11.84
N GLU A 317 -5.91 15.49 12.32
CA GLU A 317 -5.63 14.11 11.91
C GLU A 317 -6.87 13.20 12.10
N LYS A 318 -7.62 13.42 13.18
CA LYS A 318 -8.85 12.67 13.49
C LYS A 318 -9.92 12.89 12.43
N ASN A 319 -10.13 14.13 11.98
CA ASN A 319 -11.11 14.45 10.94
C ASN A 319 -10.72 13.82 9.59
N ALA A 320 -9.45 13.96 9.21
CA ALA A 320 -8.94 13.38 7.97
C ALA A 320 -9.07 11.84 7.96
N ARG A 321 -8.69 11.18 9.05
CA ARG A 321 -8.84 9.72 9.21
C ARG A 321 -10.31 9.28 9.16
N MET A 322 -11.21 10.03 9.82
CA MET A 322 -12.63 9.72 9.84
C MET A 322 -13.23 9.78 8.43
N ILE A 323 -12.95 10.84 7.67
CA ILE A 323 -13.44 10.99 6.29
C ILE A 323 -12.90 9.89 5.39
N LEU A 324 -11.61 9.58 5.50
CA LEU A 324 -10.97 8.50 4.75
C LEU A 324 -11.64 7.15 5.04
N ASN A 325 -11.84 6.82 6.31
CA ASN A 325 -12.52 5.59 6.72
C ASN A 325 -13.98 5.55 6.22
N LEU A 326 -14.73 6.65 6.33
CA LEU A 326 -16.11 6.72 5.84
C LEU A 326 -16.21 6.53 4.31
N ALA A 327 -15.26 7.08 3.55
CA ALA A 327 -15.19 6.86 2.11
C ALA A 327 -14.92 5.39 1.76
N MET A 328 -13.98 4.76 2.47
CA MET A 328 -13.67 3.34 2.26
C MET A 328 -14.84 2.44 2.64
N ILE A 329 -15.55 2.73 3.73
CA ILE A 329 -16.79 2.03 4.12
C ILE A 329 -17.86 2.22 3.05
N PHE A 330 -18.03 3.44 2.53
CA PHE A 330 -18.99 3.69 1.46
C PHE A 330 -18.69 2.88 0.19
N PHE A 331 -17.43 2.85 -0.25
CA PHE A 331 -17.03 2.01 -1.38
C PHE A 331 -17.27 0.54 -1.10
N GLN A 332 -16.90 0.05 0.09
CA GLN A 332 -17.12 -1.33 0.50
C GLN A 332 -18.60 -1.70 0.45
N HIS A 333 -19.48 -0.82 0.92
CA HIS A 333 -20.93 -1.03 0.91
C HIS A 333 -21.49 -1.07 -0.52
N CYS A 334 -20.92 -0.29 -1.44
CA CYS A 334 -21.34 -0.27 -2.84
C CYS A 334 -20.89 -1.51 -3.64
N ILE A 335 -19.74 -2.10 -3.32
CA ILE A 335 -19.20 -3.26 -4.06
C ILE A 335 -19.76 -4.61 -3.58
N GLN A 336 -20.49 -4.61 -2.47
CA GLN A 336 -21.14 -5.81 -1.92
C GLN A 336 -22.61 -5.97 -2.36
N ILE A 337 -23.12 -5.03 -3.17
CA ILE A 337 -24.40 -5.17 -3.89
C ILE A 337 -24.22 -6.16 -5.03
#